data_AF-F6DCT8-F1
#
_entry.id   AF-F6DCT8-F1
#
_cell.length_a   1.000
_cell.length_b   1.000
_cell.length_c   1.000
_cell.angle_alpha   90.00
_cell.angle_beta   90.00
_cell.angle_gamma   90.00
#
_symmetry.space_group_name_H-M   'P 1'
#
loop_
_entity.id
_entity.type
_entity.pdbx_description
1 polymer ?
#
loop_
_entity_poly.entity_id
_entity_poly.type
_entity_poly.pdbx_seq_one_letter_code
_entity_poly.pdbx_strand_id
1 'polypeptide(L)'
;MNYCDTNIILRYLLADNDELFARALAILEEKTVFVPNEVLAEVVYVLTKTYQVPKIDACKTLDLFCQKENVLLQDEKIVSLALNFFAEKNIDFVDALLCAASKSIGVQVFSFDKKLNKCVTQDW
;
A
#
# COMPACT_ATOMS: atom_id res chain seq x y z
N MET A 1 -10.76 17.34 -1.35
CA MET A 1 -9.88 16.16 -1.35
C MET A 1 -10.56 15.09 -2.20
N ASN A 2 -9.90 14.56 -3.23
CA ASN A 2 -10.46 13.50 -4.07
C ASN A 2 -9.95 12.15 -3.57
N TYR A 3 -10.82 11.25 -3.11
CA TYR A 3 -10.39 9.91 -2.73
C TYR A 3 -10.27 9.05 -3.99
N CYS A 4 -9.18 8.30 -4.13
CA CYS A 4 -9.01 7.33 -5.20
C CYS A 4 -9.41 5.94 -4.70
N ASP A 5 -10.17 5.22 -5.52
CA ASP A 5 -10.59 3.85 -5.23
C ASP A 5 -9.61 2.82 -5.80
N THR A 6 -9.62 1.61 -5.25
CA THR A 6 -8.76 0.49 -5.61
C THR A 6 -8.82 0.18 -7.10
N ASN A 7 -10.03 0.19 -7.69
CA ASN A 7 -10.21 -0.16 -9.11
C ASN A 7 -9.52 0.83 -10.06
N ILE A 8 -9.48 2.13 -9.74
CA ILE A 8 -8.81 3.14 -10.57
C ILE A 8 -7.31 2.89 -10.55
N ILE A 9 -6.74 2.68 -9.36
CA ILE A 9 -5.32 2.39 -9.18
C ILE A 9 -4.94 1.11 -9.93
N LEU A 10 -5.72 0.03 -9.77
CA LEU A 10 -5.45 -1.24 -10.45
C LEU A 10 -5.48 -1.09 -11.97
N ARG A 11 -6.48 -0.39 -12.53
CA ARG A 11 -6.56 -0.19 -13.99
C ARG A 11 -5.38 0.62 -14.51
N TYR A 12 -4.94 1.61 -13.76
CA TYR A 12 -3.72 2.38 -14.08
C TYR A 12 -2.45 1.52 -14.05
N LEU A 13 -2.26 0.72 -13.00
CA LEU A 13 -1.04 -0.07 -12.84
C LEU A 13 -0.95 -1.26 -13.80
N LEU A 14 -2.08 -1.90 -14.10
CA LEU A 14 -2.11 -3.14 -14.88
C LEU A 14 -2.25 -2.89 -16.38
N ALA A 15 -2.85 -1.75 -16.79
CA ALA A 15 -3.17 -1.44 -18.18
C ALA A 15 -3.87 -2.62 -18.91
N ASP A 16 -4.74 -3.34 -18.21
CA ASP A 16 -5.36 -4.59 -18.65
C ASP A 16 -6.70 -4.40 -19.39
N ASN A 17 -7.16 -3.16 -19.47
CA ASN A 17 -8.35 -2.74 -20.21
C ASN A 17 -8.12 -1.33 -20.75
N ASP A 18 -8.02 -1.18 -22.07
CA ASP A 18 -7.64 0.08 -22.72
C ASP A 18 -8.56 1.26 -22.34
N GLU A 19 -9.88 1.03 -22.32
CA GLU A 19 -10.86 2.08 -22.01
C GLU A 19 -10.75 2.55 -20.55
N LEU A 20 -10.70 1.60 -19.62
CA LEU A 20 -10.61 1.90 -18.19
C LEU A 20 -9.22 2.43 -17.82
N PHE A 21 -8.16 1.96 -18.46
CA PHE A 21 -6.82 2.48 -18.32
C PHE A 21 -6.76 3.95 -18.75
N ALA A 22 -7.30 4.30 -19.92
CA ALA A 22 -7.34 5.68 -20.39
C ALA A 22 -8.07 6.61 -19.41
N ARG A 23 -9.18 6.15 -18.83
CA ARG A 23 -9.92 6.91 -17.80
C ARG A 23 -9.12 7.04 -16.50
N ALA A 24 -8.49 5.96 -16.03
CA ALA A 24 -7.69 5.97 -14.82
C ALA A 24 -6.45 6.86 -14.97
N LEU A 25 -5.78 6.80 -16.13
CA LEU A 25 -4.66 7.66 -16.52
C LEU A 25 -5.06 9.14 -16.47
N ALA A 26 -6.17 9.51 -17.10
CA ALA A 26 -6.67 10.90 -17.06
C ALA A 26 -6.92 11.37 -15.61
N ILE A 27 -7.51 10.52 -14.76
CA ILE A 27 -7.72 10.85 -13.34
C ILE A 27 -6.39 11.03 -12.59
N LEU A 28 -5.46 10.09 -12.77
CA LEU A 28 -4.21 10.02 -12.00
C LEU A 28 -3.06 10.86 -12.58
N GLU A 29 -3.23 11.52 -13.72
CA GLU A 29 -2.27 12.51 -14.23
C GLU A 29 -2.80 13.95 -14.11
N GLU A 30 -4.12 14.15 -14.11
CA GLU A 30 -4.70 15.50 -14.06
C GLU A 30 -5.14 15.94 -12.66
N LYS A 31 -5.38 15.00 -11.74
CA LYS A 31 -5.93 15.30 -10.41
C LYS A 31 -4.96 14.91 -9.30
N THR A 32 -4.94 15.72 -8.25
CA THR A 32 -4.42 15.29 -6.95
C THR A 32 -5.45 14.38 -6.28
N VAL A 33 -5.01 13.21 -5.86
CA VAL A 33 -5.83 12.19 -5.19
C VAL A 33 -5.26 11.82 -3.82
N PHE A 34 -6.14 11.49 -2.90
CA PHE A 34 -5.79 10.90 -1.62
C PHE A 34 -6.07 9.40 -1.67
N VAL A 35 -5.08 8.60 -1.27
CA VAL A 35 -5.17 7.14 -1.20
C VAL A 35 -5.10 6.73 0.27
N PRO A 36 -6.23 6.32 0.86
CA PRO A 36 -6.22 5.87 2.25
C PRO A 36 -5.59 4.48 2.38
N ASN A 37 -5.16 4.13 3.59
CA ASN A 37 -4.42 2.88 3.86
C ASN A 37 -5.24 1.63 3.50
N GLU A 38 -6.56 1.67 3.68
CA GLU A 38 -7.47 0.58 3.32
C GLU A 38 -7.51 0.31 1.81
N VAL A 39 -7.49 1.37 0.99
CA VAL A 39 -7.44 1.25 -0.47
C VAL A 39 -6.08 0.67 -0.88
N LEU A 40 -4.99 1.17 -0.31
CA LEU A 40 -3.66 0.65 -0.61
C LEU A 40 -3.54 -0.84 -0.23
N ALA A 41 -4.09 -1.23 0.92
CA ALA A 41 -4.11 -2.62 1.36
C ALA A 41 -4.91 -3.52 0.40
N GLU A 42 -6.05 -3.05 -0.09
CA GLU A 42 -6.83 -3.78 -1.10
C GLU A 42 -6.06 -3.89 -2.42
N VAL A 43 -5.39 -2.82 -2.89
CA VAL A 43 -4.55 -2.87 -4.10
C VAL A 43 -3.44 -3.92 -3.96
N VAL A 44 -2.72 -3.92 -2.83
CA VAL A 44 -1.68 -4.93 -2.54
C VAL A 44 -2.27 -6.35 -2.57
N TYR A 45 -3.42 -6.54 -1.92
CA TYR A 45 -4.09 -7.83 -1.88
C TYR A 45 -4.49 -8.31 -3.28
N VAL A 46 -5.14 -7.45 -4.08
CA VAL A 46 -5.60 -7.79 -5.43
C VAL A 46 -4.42 -8.09 -6.36
N LEU A 47 -3.37 -7.27 -6.34
CA LEU A 47 -2.17 -7.53 -7.14
C LEU A 47 -1.53 -8.89 -6.80
N THR A 48 -1.35 -9.18 -5.51
CA THR A 48 -0.61 -10.37 -5.08
C THR A 48 -1.44 -11.66 -5.07
N LYS A 49 -2.76 -11.58 -4.84
CA LYS A 49 -3.64 -12.75 -4.71
C LYS A 49 -4.46 -13.04 -5.96
N THR A 50 -5.01 -12.01 -6.60
CA THR A 50 -5.84 -12.18 -7.80
C THR A 50 -4.99 -12.24 -9.05
N TYR A 51 -4.12 -11.23 -9.23
CA TYR A 51 -3.23 -11.16 -10.39
C TYR A 51 -1.92 -11.95 -10.21
N GLN A 52 -1.67 -12.46 -9.00
CA GLN A 52 -0.48 -13.26 -8.68
C GLN A 52 0.83 -12.54 -9.01
N VAL A 53 0.83 -11.21 -8.99
CA VAL A 53 2.03 -10.39 -9.16
C VAL A 53 3.00 -10.75 -8.04
N PRO A 54 4.29 -11.04 -8.35
CA PRO A 54 5.27 -11.33 -7.33
C PRO A 54 5.32 -10.22 -6.29
N LYS A 55 5.35 -10.61 -5.01
CA LYS A 55 5.27 -9.69 -3.87
C LYS A 55 6.26 -8.52 -3.97
N ILE A 56 7.50 -8.81 -4.35
CA ILE A 56 8.58 -7.82 -4.50
C ILE A 56 8.25 -6.83 -5.63
N ASP A 57 7.70 -7.30 -6.73
CA ASP A 57 7.36 -6.45 -7.88
C ASP A 57 6.15 -5.57 -7.55
N ALA A 58 5.13 -6.11 -6.88
CA ALA A 58 4.01 -5.33 -6.38
C ALA A 58 4.48 -4.19 -5.44
N CYS A 59 5.40 -4.48 -4.51
CA CYS A 59 5.96 -3.44 -3.63
C CYS A 59 6.70 -2.35 -4.41
N LYS A 60 7.57 -2.72 -5.36
CA LYS A 60 8.32 -1.76 -6.18
C LYS A 60 7.38 -0.86 -6.99
N THR A 61 6.37 -1.46 -7.64
CA THR A 61 5.38 -0.72 -8.42
C THR A 61 4.59 0.25 -7.56
N LEU A 62 4.18 -0.19 -6.35
CA LEU A 62 3.43 0.67 -5.44
C LEU A 62 4.28 1.77 -4.82
N ASP A 63 5.54 1.51 -4.50
CA ASP A 63 6.46 2.54 -4.01
C ASP A 63 6.63 3.67 -5.04
N LEU A 64 6.80 3.33 -6.33
CA LEU A 64 6.85 4.31 -7.42
C LEU A 64 5.52 5.08 -7.57
N PHE A 65 4.39 4.40 -7.47
CA PHE A 65 3.06 5.03 -7.53
C PHE A 65 2.85 6.02 -6.38
N CYS A 66 3.21 5.61 -5.16
CA CYS A 66 3.09 6.40 -3.95
C CYS A 66 4.03 7.63 -3.92
N GLN A 67 5.11 7.62 -4.69
CA GLN A 67 6.05 8.75 -4.81
C GLN A 67 5.61 9.82 -5.82
N LYS A 68 4.51 9.62 -6.56
CA LYS A 68 3.98 10.64 -7.48
C LYS A 68 3.50 11.86 -6.70
N GLU A 69 3.88 13.05 -7.16
CA GLU A 69 3.55 14.33 -6.49
C GLU A 69 2.04 14.56 -6.29
N ASN A 70 1.21 13.97 -7.15
CA ASN A 70 -0.24 14.10 -7.11
C ASN A 70 -0.94 12.97 -6.34
N VAL A 71 -0.20 12.04 -5.73
CA VAL A 71 -0.72 10.96 -4.88
C VAL A 71 -0.42 11.31 -3.41
N LEU A 72 -1.46 11.72 -2.70
CA LEU A 72 -1.39 12.03 -1.27
C LEU A 72 -1.70 10.78 -0.46
N LEU A 73 -0.85 10.51 0.53
CA LEU A 73 -1.03 9.40 1.46
C LEU A 73 -1.37 9.93 2.85
N GLN A 74 -1.87 9.03 3.72
CA GLN A 74 -2.09 9.38 5.12
C GLN A 74 -0.76 9.66 5.84
N ASP A 75 0.24 8.83 5.60
CA ASP A 75 1.62 9.03 6.06
C ASP A 75 2.58 8.31 5.10
N GLU A 76 3.30 9.08 4.29
CA GLU A 76 4.23 8.56 3.27
C GLU A 76 5.36 7.72 3.88
N LYS A 77 5.85 8.09 5.07
CA LYS A 77 6.94 7.38 5.73
C LYS A 77 6.47 6.01 6.22
N ILE A 78 5.28 5.95 6.82
CA ILE A 78 4.68 4.70 7.27
C ILE A 78 4.40 3.80 6.06
N VAL A 79 3.83 4.32 4.98
CA VAL A 79 3.51 3.53 3.78
C VAL A 79 4.77 2.96 3.13
N SER A 80 5.80 3.78 2.92
CA SER A 80 7.06 3.30 2.32
C SER A 80 7.73 2.23 3.19
N LEU A 81 7.77 2.43 4.52
CA LEU A 81 8.30 1.45 5.44
C LEU A 81 7.45 0.16 5.49
N ALA A 82 6.13 0.27 5.38
CA ALA A 82 5.23 -0.87 5.32
C ALA A 82 5.42 -1.68 4.04
N LEU A 83 5.62 -1.04 2.88
CA LEU A 83 5.96 -1.73 1.63
C LEU A 83 7.27 -2.53 1.75
N ASN A 84 8.28 -1.96 2.42
CA ASN A 84 9.54 -2.65 2.70
C ASN A 84 9.34 -3.84 3.65
N PHE A 85 8.65 -3.66 4.78
CA PHE A 85 8.37 -4.75 5.71
C PHE A 85 7.50 -5.85 5.09
N PHE A 86 6.52 -5.48 4.27
CA PHE A 86 5.76 -6.44 3.50
C PHE A 86 6.72 -7.19 2.60
N ALA A 87 7.50 -6.55 1.73
CA ALA A 87 8.42 -7.23 0.81
C ALA A 87 9.36 -8.25 1.49
N GLU A 88 9.92 -7.89 2.65
CA GLU A 88 10.95 -8.69 3.32
C GLU A 88 10.42 -9.75 4.29
N LYS A 89 9.25 -9.52 4.89
CA LYS A 89 8.73 -10.36 5.97
C LYS A 89 7.52 -11.20 5.52
N ASN A 90 7.31 -12.33 6.18
CA ASN A 90 6.14 -13.18 5.95
C ASN A 90 4.92 -12.73 6.78
N ILE A 91 4.48 -11.49 6.57
CA ILE A 91 3.30 -10.86 7.17
C ILE A 91 2.38 -10.31 6.05
N ASP A 92 1.12 -10.04 6.38
CA ASP A 92 0.24 -9.30 5.47
C ASP A 92 0.57 -7.80 5.46
N PHE A 93 -0.05 -7.05 4.54
CA PHE A 93 0.27 -5.63 4.38
C PHE A 93 -0.27 -4.76 5.53
N VAL A 94 -1.38 -5.15 6.16
CA VAL A 94 -1.96 -4.41 7.28
C VAL A 94 -1.08 -4.57 8.52
N ASP A 95 -0.59 -5.78 8.78
CA ASP A 95 0.45 -6.06 9.78
C ASP A 95 1.72 -5.24 9.50
N ALA A 96 2.11 -5.11 8.23
CA ALA A 96 3.27 -4.29 7.84
C ALA A 96 3.07 -2.79 8.14
N LEU A 97 1.85 -2.27 7.97
CA LEU A 97 1.49 -0.90 8.39
C LEU A 97 1.62 -0.73 9.91
N LEU A 98 1.16 -1.70 10.70
CA LEU A 98 1.30 -1.69 12.17
C LEU A 98 2.76 -1.75 12.60
N CYS A 99 3.56 -2.61 11.96
CA CYS A 99 5.01 -2.66 12.15
C CYS A 99 5.66 -1.30 11.86
N ALA A 100 5.33 -0.71 10.71
CA ALA A 100 5.89 0.56 10.26
C ALA A 100 5.54 1.69 11.24
N ALA A 101 4.29 1.78 11.67
CA ALA A 101 3.87 2.75 12.67
C ALA A 101 4.63 2.55 13.99
N SER A 102 4.71 1.32 14.50
CA SER A 102 5.43 1.01 15.75
C SER A 102 6.91 1.43 15.68
N LYS A 103 7.57 1.19 14.54
CA LYS A 103 8.98 1.52 14.33
C LYS A 103 9.23 3.00 14.00
N SER A 104 8.32 3.66 13.29
CA SER A 104 8.52 5.03 12.79
C SER A 104 8.09 6.09 13.80
N ILE A 105 7.00 5.86 14.52
CA ILE A 105 6.40 6.84 15.44
C ILE A 105 6.21 6.31 16.87
N GLY A 106 6.71 5.10 17.16
CA GLY A 106 6.74 4.57 18.52
C GLY A 106 5.38 4.14 19.07
N VAL A 107 4.39 3.87 18.22
CA VAL A 107 3.08 3.40 18.70
C VAL A 107 3.19 1.98 19.27
N GLN A 108 2.50 1.77 20.39
CA GLN A 108 2.36 0.45 20.98
C GLN A 108 1.30 -0.35 20.21
N VAL A 109 1.63 -1.59 19.85
CA VAL A 109 0.72 -2.49 19.12
C VAL A 109 0.41 -3.69 20.00
N PHE A 110 -0.88 -3.92 20.22
CA PHE A 110 -1.41 -5.08 20.92
C PHE A 110 -1.93 -6.10 19.90
N SER A 111 -1.41 -7.33 19.95
CA SER A 111 -1.81 -8.39 19.03
C SER A 111 -1.56 -9.77 19.61
N PHE A 112 -2.44 -10.71 19.30
CA PHE A 112 -2.21 -12.14 19.57
C PHE A 112 -1.47 -12.84 18.42
N ASP A 113 -1.21 -12.14 17.31
CA ASP A 113 -0.47 -12.67 16.17
C ASP A 113 1.04 -12.73 16.48
N LYS A 114 1.58 -13.96 16.47
CA LYS A 114 2.99 -14.22 16.78
C LYS A 114 3.97 -13.66 15.74
N LYS A 115 3.55 -13.48 14.50
CA LYS A 115 4.39 -12.92 13.43
C LYS A 115 4.46 -11.40 13.57
N LEU A 116 3.32 -10.74 13.78
CA LEU A 116 3.28 -9.30 14.03
C LEU A 116 4.08 -8.94 15.29
N ASN A 117 3.92 -9.71 16.37
CA ASN A 117 4.63 -9.52 17.62
C ASN A 117 6.18 -9.58 17.51
N LYS A 118 6.71 -10.26 16.48
CA LYS A 118 8.18 -10.26 16.20
C LYS A 118 8.67 -9.01 15.49
N CYS A 119 7.75 -8.19 15.01
CA CYS A 119 8.00 -7.05 14.14
C CYS A 119 7.78 -5.72 14.87
N VAL A 120 6.85 -5.67 15.82
CA VAL A 120 6.56 -4.52 16.67
C VAL A 120 7.38 -4.56 17.96
N THR A 121 7.47 -3.43 18.67
CA THR A 121 8.01 -3.40 20.04
C THR A 121 6.94 -3.94 21.00
N GLN A 122 7.32 -4.85 21.90
CA GLN A 122 6.42 -5.42 22.91
C GLN A 122 6.83 -4.93 24.29
N ASP A 123 5.90 -4.28 25.00
CA ASP A 123 6.01 -3.88 26.40
C ASP A 123 4.67 -4.17 27.11
N TRP A 124 4.15 -5.40 26.96
CA TRP A 124 2.91 -5.87 27.58
C TRP A 124 2.84 -7.40 27.69
#